data_AF-A0A938SJM3-F1
#
_entry.id   AF-A0A938SJM3-F1
#
_cell.length_a   1.000
_cell.length_b   1.000
_cell.length_c   1.000
_cell.angle_alpha   90.00
_cell.angle_beta   90.00
_cell.angle_gamma   90.00
#
_symmetry.space_group_name_H-M   'P 1'
#
loop_
_entity.id
_entity.type
_entity.pdbx_description
1 polymer ?
#
loop_
_entity_poly.entity_id
_entity_poly.type
_entity_poly.pdbx_seq_one_letter_code
_entity_poly.pdbx_strand_id
1 'polypeptide(L)'
;SDVLFRPGGLLGRKDYVDITHMRPAALDRIGRAFPDLKILMTHFGNPWWEEAWNVIHNHKNIYADFSGGTAYRRPMEMWTQIFTHGGGPDLAAIAKLCFASDASYCFQGVYQCQKHVAFYERFFDALQVPAELREQVNRGNIRMLTTSGLSGG
;
A
#
# COMPACT_ATOMS: atom_id res chain seq x y z
N SER A 1 15.43 5.90 10.44
CA SER A 1 15.10 4.84 11.43
C SER A 1 13.66 4.47 11.19
N ASP A 2 13.47 3.45 10.36
CA ASP A 2 12.25 3.38 9.56
C ASP A 2 11.26 2.47 10.27
N VAL A 3 10.14 3.05 10.70
CA VAL A 3 9.11 2.35 11.47
C VAL A 3 8.11 1.71 10.51
N LEU A 4 8.35 0.44 10.17
CA LEU A 4 7.38 -0.38 9.46
C LEU A 4 6.25 -0.77 10.43
N PHE A 5 5.09 -0.11 10.31
CA PHE A 5 3.89 -0.52 11.04
C PHE A 5 3.24 -1.72 10.32
N ARG A 6 3.12 -2.85 11.02
CA ARG A 6 2.44 -4.07 10.54
C ARG A 6 1.15 -4.33 11.34
N PRO A 7 -0.03 -3.95 10.82
CA PRO A 7 -1.29 -4.50 11.30
C PRO A 7 -1.34 -6.00 10.95
N GLY A 8 -1.61 -6.87 11.94
CA GLY A 8 -1.89 -8.30 11.69
C GLY A 8 -0.73 -9.28 11.83
N GLY A 9 0.47 -8.86 12.26
CA GLY A 9 1.58 -9.78 12.51
C GLY A 9 1.35 -10.70 13.72
N LEU A 10 1.62 -12.01 13.56
CA LEU A 10 1.63 -13.00 14.64
C LEU A 10 2.78 -12.74 15.62
N LEU A 11 2.57 -11.82 16.57
CA LEU A 11 3.40 -11.68 17.76
C LEU A 11 3.01 -12.75 18.77
N GLY A 12 4.00 -13.47 19.31
CA GLY A 12 3.84 -14.75 20.03
C GLY A 12 3.22 -14.70 21.44
N ARG A 13 2.23 -13.83 21.67
CA ARG A 13 1.28 -13.97 22.78
C ARG A 13 -0.03 -14.52 22.25
N LYS A 14 -0.82 -15.15 23.13
CA LYS A 14 -2.18 -15.59 22.83
C LYS A 14 -3.18 -14.43 22.93
N ASP A 15 -2.75 -13.26 22.48
CA ASP A 15 -3.53 -12.03 22.44
C ASP A 15 -4.49 -12.16 21.24
N TYR A 16 -5.79 -12.00 21.49
CA TYR A 16 -6.78 -12.07 20.42
C TYR A 16 -6.50 -10.97 19.40
N VAL A 17 -6.49 -11.32 18.11
CA VAL A 17 -6.34 -10.36 17.02
C VAL A 17 -7.60 -9.49 16.98
N ASP A 18 -7.54 -8.35 17.66
CA ASP A 18 -8.57 -7.33 17.56
C ASP A 18 -8.38 -6.56 16.25
N ILE A 19 -9.28 -6.85 15.31
CA ILE A 19 -9.28 -6.23 13.99
C ILE A 19 -9.52 -4.71 14.09
N THR A 20 -10.20 -4.21 15.13
CA THR A 20 -10.51 -2.78 15.26
C THR A 20 -9.26 -1.92 15.42
N HIS A 21 -8.18 -2.48 15.98
CA HIS A 21 -6.86 -1.83 16.06
C HIS A 21 -6.10 -1.79 14.70
N MET A 22 -6.67 -2.39 13.65
CA MET A 22 -6.07 -2.48 12.30
C MET A 22 -6.80 -1.61 11.26
N ARG A 23 -7.79 -0.83 11.70
CA ARG A 23 -8.51 0.18 10.91
C ARG A 23 -7.54 1.20 10.28
N PRO A 24 -7.55 1.40 8.95
CA PRO A 24 -6.81 2.48 8.28
C PRO A 24 -7.04 3.88 8.90
N ALA A 25 -8.26 4.17 9.36
CA ALA A 25 -8.61 5.45 10.00
C ALA A 25 -7.78 5.73 11.27
N ALA A 26 -7.20 4.73 11.92
CA ALA A 26 -6.26 4.94 13.02
C ALA A 26 -5.01 5.74 12.58
N LEU A 27 -4.63 5.66 11.31
CA LEU A 27 -3.54 6.44 10.73
C LEU A 27 -3.90 7.92 10.50
N ASP A 28 -5.18 8.30 10.43
CA ASP A 28 -5.58 9.70 10.17
C ASP A 28 -5.05 10.65 11.26
N ARG A 29 -5.19 10.25 12.53
CA ARG A 29 -4.66 11.02 13.66
C ARG A 29 -3.14 11.12 13.62
N ILE A 30 -2.45 10.06 13.20
CA ILE A 30 -0.98 10.01 13.13
C ILE A 30 -0.47 10.87 11.97
N GLY A 31 -1.08 10.75 10.78
CA GLY A 31 -0.72 11.54 9.59
C GLY A 31 -0.87 13.05 9.81
N ARG A 32 -1.94 13.48 10.52
CA ARG A 32 -2.13 14.88 10.93
C ARG A 32 -1.12 15.36 11.97
N ALA A 33 -0.82 14.52 12.97
CA ALA A 33 0.09 14.89 14.06
C ALA A 33 1.56 14.96 13.62
N PHE A 34 1.95 14.14 12.62
CA PHE A 34 3.32 14.03 12.14
C PHE A 34 3.35 14.16 10.60
N PRO A 35 3.08 15.35 10.04
CA PRO A 35 2.91 15.55 8.60
C PRO A 35 4.18 15.27 7.78
N ASP A 36 5.35 15.22 8.41
CA ASP A 36 6.64 14.94 7.77
C ASP A 36 7.11 13.49 8.00
N LEU A 37 6.41 12.72 8.86
CA LEU A 37 6.62 11.28 9.00
C LEU A 37 6.02 10.57 7.79
N LYS A 38 6.89 9.96 6.98
CA LYS A 38 6.50 9.07 5.88
C LYS A 38 6.00 7.74 6.44
N ILE A 39 4.78 7.34 6.07
CA ILE A 39 4.11 6.13 6.57
C ILE A 39 3.77 5.22 5.39
N LEU A 40 4.06 3.92 5.51
CA LEU A 40 3.61 2.88 4.58
C LEU A 40 2.58 1.98 5.25
N MET A 41 1.35 2.00 4.75
CA MET A 41 0.26 1.13 5.17
C MET A 41 0.29 -0.19 4.38
N THR A 42 0.68 -1.27 5.04
CA THR A 42 0.75 -2.59 4.42
C THR A 42 -0.63 -3.21 4.19
N HIS A 43 -0.75 -4.06 3.17
CA HIS A 43 -1.95 -4.88 2.88
C HIS A 43 -3.23 -4.08 2.58
N PHE A 44 -3.09 -2.82 2.17
CA PHE A 44 -4.14 -1.87 1.83
C PHE A 44 -5.34 -1.84 2.82
N GLY A 45 -5.06 -1.98 4.13
CA GLY A 45 -6.08 -1.86 5.16
C GLY A 45 -7.12 -2.99 5.20
N ASN A 46 -6.84 -4.15 4.60
CA ASN A 46 -7.75 -5.29 4.51
C ASN A 46 -8.48 -5.60 5.85
N PRO A 47 -9.84 -5.62 5.90
CA PRO A 47 -10.79 -5.56 4.78
C PRO A 47 -11.39 -4.16 4.47
N TRP A 48 -10.91 -3.06 5.08
CA TRP A 48 -11.46 -1.71 4.92
C TRP A 48 -10.80 -0.93 3.79
N TRP A 49 -10.93 -1.41 2.55
CA TRP A 49 -10.20 -0.86 1.41
C TRP A 49 -10.67 0.55 1.01
N GLU A 50 -11.95 0.87 1.17
CA GLU A 50 -12.51 2.22 0.96
C GLU A 50 -11.96 3.21 2.01
N GLU A 51 -11.79 2.75 3.26
CA GLU A 51 -11.17 3.53 4.33
C GLU A 51 -9.68 3.77 4.05
N ALA A 52 -8.98 2.74 3.55
CA ALA A 52 -7.59 2.83 3.12
C ALA A 52 -7.39 3.80 1.94
N TRP A 53 -8.27 3.76 0.93
CA TRP A 53 -8.27 4.73 -0.17
C TRP A 53 -8.59 6.14 0.32
N ASN A 54 -9.47 6.32 1.31
CA ASN A 54 -9.75 7.66 1.84
C ASN A 54 -8.54 8.23 2.63
N VAL A 55 -7.82 7.39 3.37
CA VAL A 55 -6.58 7.80 4.08
C VAL A 55 -5.52 8.22 3.06
N ILE A 56 -5.27 7.40 2.03
CA ILE A 56 -4.32 7.73 0.96
C ILE A 56 -4.90 8.52 -0.22
N HIS A 57 -6.08 9.12 -0.11
CA HIS A 57 -6.36 10.36 -0.82
C HIS A 57 -5.93 11.53 0.06
N ASN A 58 -6.51 11.66 1.26
CA ASN A 58 -6.45 12.88 2.07
C ASN A 58 -5.08 13.20 2.68
N HIS A 59 -4.18 12.22 2.86
CA HIS A 59 -2.89 12.44 3.51
C HIS A 59 -1.74 12.49 2.51
N LYS A 60 -0.87 13.52 2.62
CA LYS A 60 0.30 13.70 1.75
C LYS A 60 1.45 12.72 2.05
N ASN A 61 1.49 12.19 3.27
CA ASN A 61 2.61 11.45 3.86
C ASN A 61 2.31 9.97 4.11
N ILE A 62 1.11 9.50 3.77
CA ILE A 62 0.71 8.09 3.90
C ILE A 62 0.63 7.46 2.50
N TYR A 63 1.37 6.36 2.36
CA TYR A 63 1.48 5.50 1.19
C TYR A 63 0.89 4.13 1.54
N ALA A 64 0.59 3.28 0.55
CA ALA A 64 0.08 1.93 0.81
C ALA A 64 0.56 0.89 -0.21
N ASP A 65 0.41 -0.39 0.10
CA ASP A 65 0.70 -1.51 -0.81
C ASP A 65 -0.39 -2.59 -0.79
N PHE A 66 -0.44 -3.44 -1.83
CA PHE A 66 -1.41 -4.54 -1.99
C PHE A 66 -0.84 -5.92 -1.62
N SER A 67 0.10 -6.00 -0.68
CA SER A 67 0.57 -7.28 -0.13
C SER A 67 -0.48 -7.95 0.77
N GLY A 68 -0.13 -8.97 1.54
CA GLY A 68 -1.05 -9.77 2.38
C GLY A 68 -1.86 -10.80 1.58
N GLY A 69 -1.80 -10.74 0.26
CA GLY A 69 -2.34 -11.75 -0.66
C GLY A 69 -3.87 -11.90 -0.69
N THR A 70 -4.62 -11.08 0.06
CA THR A 70 -6.08 -10.96 -0.08
C THR A 70 -6.47 -10.06 -1.25
N ALA A 71 -5.65 -9.04 -1.56
CA ALA A 71 -5.96 -8.04 -2.58
C ALA A 71 -6.10 -8.64 -3.99
N TYR A 72 -5.12 -9.45 -4.44
CA TYR A 72 -5.18 -10.10 -5.75
C TYR A 72 -6.29 -11.16 -5.90
N ARG A 73 -6.97 -11.52 -4.80
CA ARG A 73 -8.11 -12.45 -4.80
C ARG A 73 -9.46 -11.73 -4.93
N ARG A 74 -9.48 -10.40 -4.87
CA ARG A 74 -10.69 -9.61 -5.08
C ARG A 74 -10.92 -9.34 -6.58
N PRO A 75 -12.18 -9.22 -7.03
CA PRO A 75 -12.49 -8.85 -8.41
C PRO A 75 -11.83 -7.52 -8.80
N MET A 76 -11.47 -7.34 -10.07
CA MET A 76 -10.80 -6.10 -10.49
C MET A 76 -11.78 -4.92 -10.52
N GLU A 77 -13.05 -5.20 -10.79
CA GLU A 77 -14.18 -4.28 -10.82
C GLU A 77 -14.31 -3.53 -9.49
N MET A 78 -14.03 -4.20 -8.37
CA MET A 78 -14.00 -3.60 -7.04
C MET A 78 -12.87 -2.56 -6.92
N TRP A 79 -11.67 -2.90 -7.39
CA TRP A 79 -10.54 -1.97 -7.38
C TRP A 79 -10.76 -0.79 -8.32
N THR A 80 -11.33 -1.02 -9.50
CA THR A 80 -11.75 0.05 -10.41
C THR A 80 -12.75 0.98 -9.73
N GLN A 81 -13.75 0.46 -9.01
CA GLN A 81 -14.72 1.29 -8.26
C GLN A 81 -14.04 2.12 -7.16
N ILE A 82 -13.18 1.52 -6.33
CA ILE A 82 -12.49 2.22 -5.24
C ILE A 82 -11.58 3.33 -5.76
N PHE A 83 -10.94 3.15 -6.92
CA PHE A 83 -10.02 4.13 -7.49
C PHE A 83 -10.63 4.99 -8.60
N THR A 84 -11.95 4.99 -8.82
CA THR A 84 -12.62 5.85 -9.80
C THR A 84 -13.50 6.89 -9.11
N HIS A 85 -13.08 8.16 -9.14
CA HIS A 85 -13.76 9.27 -8.50
C HIS A 85 -13.79 10.49 -9.43
N GLY A 86 -14.86 11.30 -9.35
CA GLY A 86 -14.96 12.52 -10.18
C GLY A 86 -15.06 12.28 -11.70
N GLY A 87 -15.39 11.06 -12.13
CA GLY A 87 -15.52 10.70 -13.55
C GLY A 87 -14.26 10.08 -14.20
N GLY A 88 -13.20 9.81 -13.42
CA GLY A 88 -11.99 9.15 -13.92
C GLY A 88 -11.19 8.45 -12.81
N PRO A 89 -10.04 7.83 -13.16
CA PRO A 89 -9.15 7.22 -12.19
C PRO A 89 -8.50 8.28 -11.29
N ASP A 90 -8.48 8.01 -9.98
CA ASP A 90 -7.80 8.83 -8.99
C ASP A 90 -6.28 8.60 -9.03
N LEU A 91 -5.66 9.21 -10.03
CA LEU A 91 -4.21 9.13 -10.24
C LEU A 91 -3.41 9.64 -9.03
N ALA A 92 -3.98 10.53 -8.21
CA ALA A 92 -3.31 11.08 -7.02
C ALA A 92 -3.25 10.07 -5.86
N ALA A 93 -4.29 9.26 -5.65
CA ALA A 93 -4.21 8.11 -4.73
C ALA A 93 -3.33 6.99 -5.30
N ILE A 94 -3.45 6.69 -6.61
CA ILE A 94 -2.60 5.68 -7.28
C ILE A 94 -1.12 6.05 -7.16
N ALA A 95 -0.76 7.33 -7.26
CA ALA A 95 0.61 7.83 -7.07
C ALA A 95 1.20 7.58 -5.69
N LYS A 96 0.40 7.18 -4.69
CA LYS A 96 0.86 6.84 -3.34
C LYS A 96 0.86 5.34 -3.06
N LEU A 97 0.65 4.51 -4.09
CA LEU A 97 0.84 3.07 -4.02
C LEU A 97 2.32 2.68 -4.15
N CYS A 98 2.72 1.62 -3.45
CA CYS A 98 4.01 0.96 -3.57
C CYS A 98 3.78 -0.49 -4.02
N PHE A 99 4.64 -1.04 -4.86
CA PHE A 99 4.65 -2.48 -5.14
C PHE A 99 5.19 -3.27 -3.93
N ALA A 100 4.42 -4.26 -3.47
CA ALA A 100 4.86 -5.25 -2.49
C ALA A 100 4.18 -6.60 -2.78
N SER A 101 4.78 -7.70 -2.29
CA SER A 101 4.32 -9.06 -2.62
C SER A 101 4.34 -10.08 -1.46
N ASP A 102 4.77 -9.68 -0.26
CA ASP A 102 5.03 -10.58 0.88
C ASP A 102 5.82 -11.86 0.55
N ALA A 103 6.65 -11.81 -0.51
CA ALA A 103 7.54 -12.91 -0.86
C ALA A 103 8.55 -13.12 0.28
N SER A 104 8.62 -14.33 0.84
CA SER A 104 9.64 -14.68 1.82
C SER A 104 10.97 -14.94 1.12
N TYR A 105 11.88 -13.98 1.20
CA TYR A 105 13.25 -14.10 0.67
C TYR A 105 14.14 -15.05 1.50
N CYS A 106 13.69 -15.45 2.70
CA CYS A 106 14.44 -16.36 3.58
C CYS A 106 14.40 -17.83 3.12
N PHE A 107 13.58 -18.17 2.12
CA PHE A 107 13.50 -19.51 1.54
C PHE A 107 13.84 -19.46 0.05
N GLN A 108 15.06 -19.89 -0.30
CA GLN A 108 15.51 -19.92 -1.69
C GLN A 108 14.59 -20.79 -2.57
N GLY A 109 14.29 -20.30 -3.78
CA GLY A 109 13.63 -21.08 -4.83
C GLY A 109 12.12 -20.88 -4.98
N VAL A 110 11.42 -20.19 -4.05
CA VAL A 110 9.95 -20.01 -4.14
C VAL A 110 9.52 -18.55 -3.93
N TYR A 111 9.93 -17.67 -4.85
CA TYR A 111 9.43 -16.29 -4.89
C TYR A 111 8.00 -16.26 -5.46
N GLN A 112 6.96 -16.26 -4.63
CA GLN A 112 5.55 -16.19 -5.07
C GLN A 112 5.07 -14.76 -5.43
N CYS A 113 5.94 -13.96 -6.07
CA CYS A 113 5.62 -12.59 -6.44
C CYS A 113 4.76 -12.48 -7.71
N GLN A 114 4.70 -13.51 -8.56
CA GLN A 114 4.07 -13.45 -9.89
C GLN A 114 2.58 -13.09 -9.82
N LYS A 115 1.87 -13.58 -8.80
CA LYS A 115 0.45 -13.26 -8.56
C LYS A 115 0.24 -11.78 -8.23
N HIS A 116 1.18 -11.18 -7.51
CA HIS A 116 1.15 -9.75 -7.20
C HIS A 116 1.52 -8.94 -8.45
N VAL A 117 2.59 -9.29 -9.19
CA VAL A 117 2.95 -8.62 -10.44
C VAL A 117 1.77 -8.63 -11.44
N ALA A 118 1.19 -9.80 -11.71
CA ALA A 118 0.03 -9.92 -12.61
C ALA A 118 -1.22 -9.18 -12.12
N PHE A 119 -1.36 -8.97 -10.81
CA PHE A 119 -2.43 -8.15 -10.24
C PHE A 119 -2.18 -6.65 -10.46
N TYR A 120 -0.96 -6.16 -10.21
CA TYR A 120 -0.62 -4.75 -10.43
C TYR A 120 -0.73 -4.38 -11.92
N GLU A 121 -0.27 -5.21 -12.85
CA GLU A 121 -0.45 -4.93 -14.28
C GLU A 121 -1.93 -4.86 -14.68
N ARG A 122 -2.76 -5.84 -14.26
CA ARG A 122 -4.21 -5.78 -14.50
C ARG A 122 -4.88 -4.57 -13.88
N PHE A 123 -4.43 -4.12 -12.70
CA PHE A 123 -4.91 -2.91 -12.04
C PHE A 123 -4.53 -1.65 -12.83
N PHE A 124 -3.28 -1.56 -13.28
CA PHE A 124 -2.80 -0.46 -14.11
C PHE A 124 -3.51 -0.39 -15.46
N ASP A 125 -3.80 -1.53 -16.09
CA ASP A 125 -4.53 -1.59 -17.36
C ASP A 125 -6.01 -1.21 -17.18
N ALA A 126 -6.66 -1.72 -16.14
CA ALA A 126 -8.07 -1.42 -15.84
C ALA A 126 -8.33 0.06 -15.53
N LEU A 127 -7.36 0.76 -14.92
CA LEU A 127 -7.42 2.19 -14.60
C LEU A 127 -6.65 3.07 -15.59
N GLN A 128 -6.14 2.51 -16.69
CA GLN A 128 -5.38 3.21 -17.73
C GLN A 128 -4.20 4.04 -17.19
N VAL A 129 -3.51 3.51 -16.18
CA VAL A 129 -2.43 4.19 -15.44
C VAL A 129 -1.24 4.47 -16.38
N PRO A 130 -0.80 5.74 -16.52
CA PRO A 130 0.33 6.11 -17.37
C PRO A 130 1.64 5.40 -17.00
N ALA A 131 2.50 5.12 -17.97
CA ALA A 131 3.74 4.35 -17.78
C ALA A 131 4.67 4.94 -16.71
N GLU A 132 4.83 6.27 -16.66
CA GLU A 132 5.62 6.96 -15.63
C GLU A 132 5.06 6.71 -14.21
N LEU A 133 3.74 6.65 -14.08
CA LEU A 133 3.07 6.40 -12.81
C LEU A 133 3.17 4.92 -12.40
N ARG A 134 3.12 3.97 -13.36
CA ARG A 134 3.42 2.55 -13.11
C ARG A 134 4.83 2.38 -12.55
N GLU A 135 5.80 3.07 -13.16
CA GLU A 135 7.21 3.08 -12.72
C GLU A 135 7.41 3.69 -11.33
N GLN A 136 6.69 4.77 -11.03
CA GLN A 136 6.67 5.36 -9.69
C GLN A 136 6.14 4.37 -8.64
N VAL A 137 5.03 3.67 -8.93
CA VAL A 137 4.44 2.67 -8.01
C VAL A 137 5.36 1.44 -7.86
N ASN A 138 5.93 0.95 -8.97
CA ASN A 138 6.74 -0.27 -8.99
C ASN A 138 8.10 -0.12 -8.28
N ARG A 139 8.71 1.08 -8.30
CA ARG A 139 10.04 1.30 -7.68
C ARG A 139 10.31 2.71 -7.14
N GLY A 140 9.69 3.75 -7.71
CA GLY A 140 9.97 5.14 -7.34
C GLY A 140 9.62 5.47 -5.88
N ASN A 141 8.40 5.15 -5.47
CA ASN A 141 7.88 5.48 -4.14
C ASN A 141 8.67 4.81 -3.02
N ILE A 142 8.92 3.49 -3.11
CA ILE A 142 9.66 2.78 -2.05
C ILE A 142 11.12 3.29 -1.93
N ARG A 143 11.75 3.70 -3.04
CA ARG A 143 13.06 4.35 -3.02
C ARG A 143 13.01 5.71 -2.30
N MET A 144 12.00 6.52 -2.57
CA MET A 144 11.80 7.80 -1.86
C MET A 144 11.48 7.63 -0.37
N LEU A 145 10.81 6.55 0.02
CA LEU A 145 10.51 6.23 1.42
C LEU A 145 11.76 5.80 2.19
N THR A 146 12.62 4.98 1.57
CA THR A 146 13.82 4.38 2.20
C THR A 146 15.10 5.22 2.06
N THR A 147 15.17 6.14 1.09
CA THR A 147 16.35 7.01 0.93
C THR A 147 16.26 8.19 1.90
N SER A 148 16.67 7.97 3.15
CA SER A 148 16.87 9.06 4.11
C SER A 148 18.16 9.83 3.81
N GLY A 149 18.04 11.00 3.19
CA GLY A 149 19.02 12.10 3.36
C GLY A 149 20.48 11.85 2.95
N LEU A 150 20.78 11.10 1.89
CA LEU A 150 22.11 11.09 1.28
C LEU A 150 22.35 12.37 0.44
N SER A 151 22.30 13.51 1.11
CA SER A 151 22.61 14.84 0.56
C SER A 151 23.33 15.66 1.64
N GLY A 152 24.65 15.47 1.74
CA GLY A 152 25.50 16.12 2.74
C GLY A 152 26.72 15.28 3.08
N GLY A 153 27.80 15.46 2.32
CA GLY A 153 29.07 14.73 2.44
C GLY A 153 29.94 14.96 1.21
#